data_AF-A0A8W7Q2V3-F1
#
_entry.id   AF-A0A8W7Q2V3-F1
#
_cell.length_a   1.000
_cell.length_b   1.000
_cell.length_c   1.000
_cell.angle_alpha   90.00
_cell.angle_beta   90.00
_cell.angle_gamma   90.00
#
_symmetry.space_group_name_H-M   'P 1'
#
loop_
_entity.id
_entity.type
_entity.pdbx_description
1 polymer ?
#
loop_
_entity_poly.entity_id
_entity_poly.type
_entity_poly.pdbx_seq_one_letter_code
_entity_poly.pdbx_strand_id
1 'polypeptide(L)'
;LVKTGAGALTLTGDSSYSGGTTISGGNLLVTQGTALGSGGVTNNAGLELAFAGDSTLANGLNGSGVLTKSGSGNATLTANGSSQGSVNVAEGRLTLTQGVVFNAGDYTTASGATSTINPDAQLALNGVLIQTSGAILQVGINLVSPAISASSALLAGELQLAGYSAVRPAIASNLTSTLYTVIQTATGLSGDFSSVDFGGSTSGVDYLTLAASKSSDNLRYQVGYGLTWQAGNTQGDGTFTLTEETFNLDMALSDEGASATGWNGRDLIKNGSGTLILSADNTYTGVTTINGGILQIGDGGTQGSIIGNIANDGTLIVNRSDDIAYAGSLSGNGTFIKEGNNSL
;
A
#
# COMPACT_ATOMS: atom_id res chain seq x y z
N LEU A 1 21.91 34.09 9.36
CA LEU A 1 23.25 33.47 9.46
C LEU A 1 23.83 33.23 8.06
N VAL A 2 25.14 33.36 7.83
CA VAL A 2 25.76 33.02 6.53
C VAL A 2 26.98 32.11 6.77
N LYS A 3 26.97 30.90 6.21
CA LYS A 3 27.99 29.86 6.37
C LYS A 3 28.64 29.55 5.02
N THR A 4 29.91 29.92 4.84
CA THR A 4 30.63 29.84 3.54
C THR A 4 31.87 28.94 3.54
N GLY A 5 32.54 28.76 4.68
CA GLY A 5 33.77 27.94 4.75
C GLY A 5 33.50 26.44 4.67
N ALA A 6 34.49 25.65 4.25
CA ALA A 6 34.35 24.20 4.05
C ALA A 6 34.19 23.37 5.35
N GLY A 7 34.59 23.92 6.50
CA GLY A 7 34.49 23.23 7.80
C GLY A 7 33.04 23.06 8.29
N ALA A 8 32.86 22.33 9.39
CA ALA A 8 31.56 22.23 10.06
C ALA A 8 31.34 23.43 11.00
N LEU A 9 30.10 23.92 11.08
CA LEU A 9 29.64 24.83 12.14
C LEU A 9 28.51 24.13 12.88
N THR A 10 28.58 24.10 14.21
CA THR A 10 27.54 23.49 15.05
C THR A 10 26.81 24.56 15.84
N LEU A 11 25.47 24.55 15.78
CA LEU A 11 24.61 25.39 16.60
C LEU A 11 23.82 24.52 17.56
N THR A 12 24.07 24.71 18.86
CA THR A 12 23.43 23.91 19.92
C THR A 12 22.37 24.65 20.71
N GLY A 13 22.26 25.97 20.56
CA GLY A 13 21.33 26.81 21.29
C GLY A 13 20.29 27.45 20.40
N ASP A 14 19.23 27.96 21.03
CA ASP A 14 18.19 28.74 20.36
C ASP A 14 18.77 29.99 19.70
N SER A 15 18.25 30.32 18.53
CA SER A 15 18.56 31.57 17.84
C SER A 15 17.30 32.41 17.69
N SER A 16 17.40 33.71 17.98
CA SER A 16 16.28 34.66 17.88
C SER A 16 16.32 35.54 16.63
N TYR A 17 17.29 35.33 15.74
CA TYR A 17 17.36 36.12 14.52
C TYR A 17 16.21 35.76 13.57
N SER A 18 15.65 36.77 12.92
CA SER A 18 14.58 36.62 11.92
C SER A 18 15.09 36.62 10.48
N GLY A 19 16.35 37.03 10.26
CA GLY A 19 17.00 36.91 8.97
C GLY A 19 17.17 35.45 8.54
N GLY A 20 17.25 35.19 7.24
CA GLY A 20 17.47 33.84 6.74
C GLY A 20 18.83 33.25 7.11
N THR A 21 18.94 31.94 6.90
CA THR A 21 20.21 31.20 6.99
C THR A 21 20.64 30.76 5.60
N THR A 22 21.84 31.16 5.18
CA THR A 22 22.44 30.72 3.91
C THR A 22 23.65 29.84 4.19
N ILE A 23 23.65 28.63 3.64
CA ILE A 23 24.74 27.67 3.71
C ILE A 23 25.30 27.49 2.29
N SER A 24 26.47 28.06 2.03
CA SER A 24 27.15 28.00 0.73
C SER A 24 28.36 27.07 0.73
N GLY A 25 28.78 26.56 1.88
CA GLY A 25 29.93 25.64 1.99
C GLY A 25 29.98 24.89 3.31
N GLY A 26 30.59 23.70 3.28
CA GLY A 26 30.73 22.80 4.42
C GLY A 26 29.39 22.30 4.97
N ASN A 27 29.39 21.89 6.24
CA ASN A 27 28.20 21.41 6.94
C ASN A 27 27.76 22.43 8.02
N LEU A 28 26.46 22.68 8.12
CA LEU A 28 25.85 23.33 9.27
C LEU A 28 25.08 22.28 10.06
N LEU A 29 25.54 21.95 11.25
CA LEU A 29 24.89 21.02 12.16
C LEU A 29 24.06 21.80 13.17
N VAL A 30 22.82 21.37 13.37
CA VAL A 30 21.91 21.92 14.39
C VAL A 30 21.35 20.80 15.27
N THR A 31 21.32 21.01 16.57
CA THR A 31 20.84 19.98 17.53
C THR A 31 19.37 20.13 17.92
N GLN A 32 18.72 21.21 17.49
CA GLN A 32 17.31 21.50 17.72
C GLN A 32 16.76 22.44 16.63
N GLY A 33 15.45 22.41 16.43
CA GLY A 33 14.79 23.12 15.33
C GLY A 33 14.77 24.65 15.48
N THR A 34 14.91 25.16 16.69
CA THR A 34 14.98 26.60 17.01
C THR A 34 16.38 27.19 16.83
N ALA A 35 17.40 26.38 16.51
CA ALA A 35 18.77 26.85 16.33
C ALA A 35 18.97 27.70 15.05
N LEU A 36 18.02 27.66 14.10
CA LEU A 36 18.10 28.36 12.82
C LEU A 36 17.33 29.69 12.76
N GLY A 37 16.86 30.19 13.91
CA GLY A 37 16.03 31.39 13.94
C GLY A 37 14.68 31.15 13.27
N SER A 38 14.00 32.22 12.85
CA SER A 38 12.68 32.12 12.19
C SER A 38 12.70 32.33 10.67
N GLY A 39 13.82 32.78 10.09
CA GLY A 39 13.95 32.99 8.65
C GLY A 39 14.13 31.70 7.85
N GLY A 40 13.83 31.73 6.55
CA GLY A 40 14.06 30.57 5.67
C GLY A 40 15.54 30.14 5.59
N VAL A 41 15.78 28.90 5.18
CA VAL A 41 17.11 28.30 5.04
C VAL A 41 17.39 28.01 3.56
N THR A 42 18.42 28.66 3.01
CA THR A 42 19.00 28.34 1.71
C THR A 42 20.20 27.43 1.92
N ASN A 43 20.00 26.12 1.74
CA ASN A 43 21.03 25.10 1.83
C ASN A 43 21.57 24.75 0.44
N ASN A 44 22.77 25.24 0.12
CA ASN A 44 23.51 24.90 -1.10
C ASN A 44 24.74 24.02 -0.82
N ALA A 45 24.89 23.50 0.41
CA ALA A 45 25.99 22.62 0.81
C ALA A 45 25.46 21.48 1.70
N GLY A 46 25.75 21.48 3.01
CA GLY A 46 25.22 20.50 3.95
C GLY A 46 24.46 21.15 5.11
N LEU A 47 23.26 20.63 5.39
CA LEU A 47 22.49 20.91 6.61
C LEU A 47 22.24 19.59 7.32
N GLU A 48 22.67 19.49 8.58
CA GLU A 48 22.46 18.32 9.42
C GLU A 48 21.55 18.66 10.62
N LEU A 49 20.42 17.96 10.70
CA LEU A 49 19.50 17.99 11.85
C LEU A 49 19.90 16.87 12.81
N ALA A 50 20.83 17.14 13.71
CA ALA A 50 21.34 16.18 14.69
C ALA A 50 20.49 16.19 15.97
N PHE A 51 19.20 15.89 15.82
CA PHE A 51 18.23 16.00 16.90
C PHE A 51 18.27 14.74 17.79
N ALA A 52 18.81 14.88 19.00
CA ALA A 52 18.82 13.79 19.99
C ALA A 52 17.43 13.55 20.61
N GLY A 53 16.63 14.61 20.75
CA GLY A 53 15.22 14.56 21.14
C GLY A 53 14.32 15.16 20.06
N ASP A 54 13.02 14.94 20.19
CA ASP A 54 12.04 15.41 19.21
C ASP A 54 12.02 16.94 19.12
N SER A 55 12.05 17.48 17.91
CA SER A 55 11.98 18.92 17.67
C SER A 55 11.35 19.23 16.32
N THR A 56 10.65 20.36 16.25
CA THR A 56 10.07 20.89 15.02
C THR A 56 10.99 21.92 14.39
N LEU A 57 11.27 21.79 13.09
CA LEU A 57 11.92 22.80 12.27
C LEU A 57 10.86 23.50 11.41
N ALA A 58 10.53 24.74 11.78
CA ALA A 58 9.51 25.53 11.11
C ALA A 58 10.03 26.36 9.92
N ASN A 59 11.35 26.34 9.69
CA ASN A 59 11.98 27.11 8.63
C ASN A 59 11.71 26.46 7.26
N GLY A 60 11.33 27.26 6.26
CA GLY A 60 11.28 26.81 4.86
C GLY A 60 12.68 26.47 4.35
N LEU A 61 12.83 25.28 3.77
CA LEU A 61 14.12 24.81 3.25
C LEU A 61 14.15 24.96 1.73
N ASN A 62 15.24 25.51 1.19
CA ASN A 62 15.46 25.67 -0.25
C ASN A 62 16.93 25.34 -0.58
N GLY A 63 17.22 25.18 -1.88
CA GLY A 63 18.59 25.01 -2.39
C GLY A 63 18.92 23.57 -2.77
N SER A 64 20.10 23.40 -3.38
CA SER A 64 20.55 22.12 -3.96
C SER A 64 21.42 21.27 -3.03
N GLY A 65 21.59 21.72 -1.79
CA GLY A 65 22.42 21.05 -0.78
C GLY A 65 21.79 19.76 -0.26
N VAL A 66 22.59 19.02 0.50
CA VAL A 66 22.17 17.78 1.17
C VAL A 66 21.56 18.12 2.52
N LEU A 67 20.40 17.52 2.81
CA LEU A 67 19.80 17.51 4.13
C LEU A 67 20.05 16.15 4.79
N THR A 68 20.67 16.13 5.96
CA THR A 68 20.91 14.92 6.75
C THR A 68 20.11 14.98 8.03
N LYS A 69 19.36 13.94 8.36
CA LYS A 69 18.75 13.72 9.68
C LYS A 69 19.56 12.66 10.43
N SER A 70 20.13 13.05 11.57
CA SER A 70 20.88 12.19 12.50
C SER A 70 20.37 12.35 13.95
N GLY A 71 20.87 11.54 14.87
CA GLY A 71 20.37 11.51 16.25
C GLY A 71 19.03 10.77 16.41
N SER A 72 18.75 10.31 17.62
CA SER A 72 17.62 9.42 17.92
C SER A 72 16.23 10.07 17.82
N GLY A 73 16.14 11.40 17.91
CA GLY A 73 14.87 12.12 17.96
C GLY A 73 14.15 12.21 16.62
N ASN A 74 12.92 12.70 16.67
CA ASN A 74 12.13 13.06 15.51
C ASN A 74 12.38 14.52 15.09
N ALA A 75 12.81 14.74 13.85
CA ALA A 75 12.79 16.06 13.22
C ALA A 75 11.48 16.21 12.45
N THR A 76 10.62 17.13 12.90
CA THR A 76 9.34 17.43 12.23
C THR A 76 9.49 18.67 11.36
N LEU A 77 9.31 18.52 10.04
CA LEU A 77 9.31 19.63 9.09
C LEU A 77 7.88 20.10 8.85
N THR A 78 7.61 21.38 9.10
CA THR A 78 6.26 21.98 8.99
C THR A 78 6.14 23.05 7.90
N ALA A 79 7.26 23.56 7.39
CA ALA A 79 7.26 24.62 6.41
C ALA A 79 6.86 24.12 5.02
N ASN A 80 5.77 24.67 4.49
CA ASN A 80 5.23 24.34 3.18
C ASN A 80 6.22 24.64 2.03
N GLY A 81 6.30 23.72 1.08
CA GLY A 81 6.94 23.93 -0.23
C GLY A 81 8.45 23.80 -0.20
N SER A 82 8.99 23.18 0.84
CA SER A 82 10.43 22.98 0.99
C SER A 82 11.00 22.15 -0.17
N SER A 83 12.22 22.47 -0.57
CA SER A 83 12.98 21.78 -1.61
C SER A 83 14.43 21.61 -1.17
N GLN A 84 15.01 20.43 -1.38
CA GLN A 84 16.42 20.14 -1.14
C GLN A 84 17.06 19.43 -2.33
N GLY A 85 18.39 19.29 -2.33
CA GLY A 85 19.07 18.26 -3.11
C GLY A 85 18.78 16.89 -2.52
N SER A 86 19.80 16.10 -2.22
CA SER A 86 19.57 14.79 -1.59
C SER A 86 19.15 14.91 -0.13
N VAL A 87 18.30 13.98 0.33
CA VAL A 87 17.90 13.83 1.74
C VAL A 87 18.36 12.48 2.26
N ASN A 88 19.04 12.48 3.40
CA ASN A 88 19.54 11.27 4.06
C ASN A 88 18.97 11.20 5.48
N VAL A 89 18.10 10.24 5.74
CA VAL A 89 17.63 9.91 7.09
C VAL A 89 18.53 8.80 7.64
N ALA A 90 19.60 9.21 8.32
CA ALA A 90 20.63 8.31 8.83
C ALA A 90 20.23 7.68 10.17
N GLU A 91 19.57 8.44 11.05
CA GLU A 91 19.14 7.97 12.38
C GLU A 91 17.85 8.67 12.83
N GLY A 92 17.12 8.02 13.73
CA GLY A 92 15.87 8.53 14.29
C GLY A 92 14.78 8.68 13.24
N ARG A 93 13.95 9.72 13.37
CA ARG A 93 12.81 9.94 12.47
C ARG A 93 12.89 11.30 11.76
N LEU A 94 12.57 11.33 10.47
CA LEU A 94 12.23 12.57 9.75
C LEU A 94 10.74 12.54 9.41
N THR A 95 9.97 13.51 9.92
CA THR A 95 8.53 13.61 9.69
C THR A 95 8.22 14.81 8.80
N LEU A 96 7.53 14.57 7.69
CA LEU A 96 7.01 15.61 6.80
C LEU A 96 5.54 15.85 7.13
N THR A 97 5.21 17.06 7.60
CA THR A 97 3.84 17.45 8.01
C THR A 97 3.24 18.57 7.16
N GLN A 98 4.03 19.07 6.22
CA GLN A 98 3.60 20.10 5.29
C GLN A 98 2.47 19.56 4.39
N GLY A 99 1.34 20.27 4.35
CA GLY A 99 0.18 19.93 3.49
C GLY A 99 0.40 20.27 2.00
N VAL A 100 1.65 20.47 1.60
CA VAL A 100 2.09 20.65 0.22
C VAL A 100 3.34 19.82 -0.01
N VAL A 101 3.71 19.63 -1.28
CA VAL A 101 4.83 18.79 -1.70
C VAL A 101 6.18 19.24 -1.09
N PHE A 102 6.90 18.30 -0.49
CA PHE A 102 8.33 18.41 -0.20
C PHE A 102 9.11 17.87 -1.40
N ASN A 103 10.02 18.67 -1.95
CA ASN A 103 10.80 18.30 -3.14
C ASN A 103 12.22 17.89 -2.75
N ALA A 104 12.74 16.83 -3.37
CA ALA A 104 14.13 16.42 -3.20
C ALA A 104 14.73 15.80 -4.46
N GLY A 105 16.06 15.71 -4.41
CA GLY A 105 16.93 14.85 -5.23
C GLY A 105 16.67 13.37 -4.98
N ASP A 106 17.71 12.68 -4.56
CA ASP A 106 17.60 11.35 -3.98
C ASP A 106 17.10 11.44 -2.53
N TYR A 107 16.40 10.40 -2.08
CA TYR A 107 15.93 10.30 -0.70
C TYR A 107 16.25 8.91 -0.15
N THR A 108 17.11 8.84 0.85
CA THR A 108 17.57 7.58 1.45
C THR A 108 17.13 7.48 2.91
N THR A 109 16.52 6.36 3.29
CA THR A 109 16.29 5.98 4.70
C THR A 109 17.17 4.81 5.06
N ALA A 110 18.07 5.04 6.02
CA ALA A 110 19.02 4.04 6.51
C ALA A 110 18.37 3.01 7.43
N SER A 111 19.10 1.92 7.70
CA SER A 111 18.68 0.85 8.59
C SER A 111 18.47 1.40 10.01
N GLY A 112 17.34 1.06 10.64
CA GLY A 112 16.96 1.56 11.96
C GLY A 112 16.41 2.99 11.98
N ALA A 113 16.38 3.69 10.85
CA ALA A 113 15.79 5.02 10.72
C ALA A 113 14.35 4.95 10.19
N THR A 114 13.59 6.02 10.43
CA THR A 114 12.19 6.15 9.98
C THR A 114 11.98 7.41 9.16
N SER A 115 11.34 7.27 8.01
CA SER A 115 10.76 8.40 7.28
C SER A 115 9.25 8.37 7.42
N THR A 116 8.67 9.48 7.87
CA THR A 116 7.22 9.60 8.05
C THR A 116 6.67 10.66 7.10
N ILE A 117 5.74 10.27 6.24
CA ILE A 117 4.93 11.16 5.41
C ILE A 117 3.56 11.21 6.06
N ASN A 118 3.20 12.33 6.70
CA ASN A 118 1.89 12.45 7.35
C ASN A 118 0.75 12.47 6.34
N PRO A 119 -0.51 12.23 6.78
CA PRO A 119 -1.67 12.41 5.92
C PRO A 119 -1.63 13.78 5.22
N ASP A 120 -1.99 13.79 3.94
CA ASP A 120 -2.02 14.96 3.05
C ASP A 120 -0.66 15.61 2.72
N ALA A 121 0.45 15.09 3.26
CA ALA A 121 1.80 15.44 2.81
C ALA A 121 2.18 14.63 1.57
N GLN A 122 3.01 15.22 0.70
CA GLN A 122 3.62 14.54 -0.44
C GLN A 122 5.13 14.70 -0.46
N LEU A 123 5.81 13.65 -0.91
CA LEU A 123 7.22 13.68 -1.23
C LEU A 123 7.40 13.52 -2.75
N ALA A 124 7.96 14.53 -3.40
CA ALA A 124 8.30 14.48 -4.82
C ALA A 124 9.81 14.45 -5.02
N LEU A 125 10.30 13.39 -5.64
CA LEU A 125 11.71 13.17 -5.93
C LEU A 125 11.94 13.25 -7.43
N ASN A 126 12.94 14.02 -7.85
CA ASN A 126 13.48 13.90 -9.20
C ASN A 126 14.60 12.83 -9.28
N GLY A 127 15.03 12.29 -8.14
CA GLY A 127 15.99 11.20 -8.01
C GLY A 127 15.37 9.89 -7.53
N VAL A 128 16.18 9.09 -6.85
CA VAL A 128 15.83 7.73 -6.39
C VAL A 128 15.32 7.76 -4.95
N LEU A 129 14.22 7.04 -4.68
CA LEU A 129 13.84 6.66 -3.32
C LEU A 129 14.56 5.37 -2.92
N ILE A 130 15.32 5.40 -1.84
CA ILE A 130 16.02 4.23 -1.30
C ILE A 130 15.53 3.95 0.12
N GLN A 131 14.87 2.81 0.29
CA GLN A 131 14.59 2.21 1.59
C GLN A 131 15.54 1.04 1.79
N THR A 132 16.37 1.10 2.84
CA THR A 132 17.33 0.04 3.14
C THR A 132 16.71 -1.03 4.04
N SER A 133 17.33 -2.21 4.12
CA SER A 133 16.87 -3.27 5.03
C SER A 133 16.88 -2.77 6.48
N GLY A 134 15.77 -2.98 7.20
CA GLY A 134 15.55 -2.47 8.56
C GLY A 134 15.17 -0.99 8.65
N ALA A 135 15.01 -0.27 7.53
CA ALA A 135 14.38 1.04 7.51
C ALA A 135 12.86 0.92 7.66
N ILE A 136 12.22 1.98 8.15
CA ILE A 136 10.76 2.09 8.21
C ILE A 136 10.31 3.28 7.36
N LEU A 137 9.41 3.03 6.42
CA LEU A 137 8.64 4.06 5.73
C LEU A 137 7.23 4.09 6.32
N GLN A 138 6.88 5.17 7.01
CA GLN A 138 5.55 5.39 7.54
C GLN A 138 4.78 6.36 6.65
N VAL A 139 3.58 5.97 6.18
CA VAL A 139 2.76 6.78 5.29
C VAL A 139 1.34 6.92 5.85
N GLY A 140 0.93 8.15 6.10
CA GLY A 140 -0.46 8.49 6.33
C GLY A 140 -1.25 8.47 5.02
N ILE A 141 -2.36 7.74 5.01
CA ILE A 141 -3.23 7.62 3.83
C ILE A 141 -4.43 8.54 4.00
N ASN A 142 -4.70 9.37 2.99
CA ASN A 142 -5.89 10.22 2.89
C ASN A 142 -6.20 10.52 1.41
N LEU A 143 -6.50 11.78 1.04
CA LEU A 143 -6.95 12.14 -0.31
C LEU A 143 -5.82 12.21 -1.35
N VAL A 144 -4.58 12.35 -0.90
CA VAL A 144 -3.46 12.64 -1.80
C VAL A 144 -2.80 11.37 -2.29
N SER A 145 -2.89 11.08 -3.60
CA SER A 145 -2.28 9.91 -4.22
C SER A 145 -1.59 10.30 -5.54
N PRO A 146 -0.32 9.89 -5.78
CA PRO A 146 0.53 9.10 -4.89
C PRO A 146 1.05 9.90 -3.68
N ALA A 147 1.36 9.21 -2.58
CA ALA A 147 2.03 9.84 -1.42
C ALA A 147 3.49 10.22 -1.75
N ILE A 148 4.16 9.38 -2.56
CA ILE A 148 5.54 9.59 -3.00
C ILE A 148 5.61 9.43 -4.52
N SER A 149 6.17 10.42 -5.20
CA SER A 149 6.57 10.30 -6.61
C SER A 149 8.09 10.32 -6.73
N ALA A 150 8.69 9.44 -7.54
CA ALA A 150 10.15 9.41 -7.73
C ALA A 150 10.56 9.04 -9.17
N SER A 151 11.83 9.23 -9.52
CA SER A 151 12.35 8.71 -10.80
C SER A 151 12.41 7.19 -10.79
N SER A 152 12.92 6.60 -9.71
CA SER A 152 12.90 5.16 -9.43
C SER A 152 12.86 4.90 -7.93
N ALA A 153 12.62 3.66 -7.52
CA ALA A 153 12.79 3.27 -6.12
C ALA A 153 13.47 1.90 -5.95
N LEU A 154 14.24 1.80 -4.87
CA LEU A 154 14.73 0.54 -4.31
C LEU A 154 14.06 0.35 -2.95
N LEU A 155 13.24 -0.69 -2.85
CA LEU A 155 12.42 -0.99 -1.68
C LEU A 155 13.02 -2.17 -0.90
N ALA A 156 13.13 -1.97 0.41
CA ALA A 156 13.45 -2.95 1.44
C ALA A 156 12.87 -2.44 2.77
N GLY A 157 13.08 -3.16 3.86
CA GLY A 157 12.57 -2.75 5.18
C GLY A 157 11.05 -2.82 5.26
N GLU A 158 10.45 -2.00 6.10
CA GLU A 158 9.04 -2.08 6.46
C GLU A 158 8.25 -0.87 5.93
N LEU A 159 7.04 -1.13 5.41
CA LEU A 159 6.03 -0.10 5.15
C LEU A 159 4.99 -0.12 6.26
N GLN A 160 4.78 1.02 6.93
CA GLN A 160 3.74 1.20 7.94
C GLN A 160 2.71 2.21 7.45
N LEU A 161 1.45 1.80 7.38
CA LEU A 161 0.35 2.65 6.97
C LEU A 161 -0.40 3.18 8.19
N ALA A 162 -0.76 4.46 8.16
CA ALA A 162 -1.63 5.07 9.15
C ALA A 162 -2.89 5.62 8.47
N GLY A 163 -4.05 5.36 9.07
CA GLY A 163 -5.33 5.89 8.57
C GLY A 163 -5.88 5.19 7.32
N TYR A 164 -5.30 4.06 6.90
CA TYR A 164 -5.85 3.28 5.80
C TYR A 164 -7.26 2.80 6.14
N SER A 165 -8.24 3.22 5.35
CA SER A 165 -9.63 2.77 5.45
C SER A 165 -10.20 2.67 4.06
N ALA A 166 -10.26 1.45 3.54
CA ALA A 166 -10.96 1.17 2.28
C ALA A 166 -12.30 0.50 2.59
N VAL A 167 -13.35 0.92 1.89
CA VAL A 167 -14.64 0.25 1.94
C VAL A 167 -14.49 -1.10 1.26
N ARG A 168 -14.85 -2.18 1.97
CA ARG A 168 -14.85 -3.52 1.41
C ARG A 168 -15.81 -3.58 0.20
N PRO A 169 -15.36 -3.97 -1.00
CA PRO A 169 -16.22 -4.03 -2.16
C PRO A 169 -17.13 -5.27 -2.10
N ALA A 170 -18.34 -5.13 -2.61
CA ALA A 170 -19.28 -6.25 -2.80
C ALA A 170 -19.10 -6.97 -4.15
N ILE A 171 -18.25 -6.45 -5.04
CA ILE A 171 -18.01 -6.96 -6.39
C ILE A 171 -16.50 -7.02 -6.64
N ALA A 172 -16.00 -8.10 -7.25
CA ALA A 172 -14.58 -8.33 -7.44
C ALA A 172 -13.90 -7.29 -8.35
N SER A 173 -14.51 -6.88 -9.46
CA SER A 173 -13.96 -5.86 -10.37
C SER A 173 -13.72 -4.50 -9.68
N ASN A 174 -14.49 -4.21 -8.62
CA ASN A 174 -14.32 -3.00 -7.81
C ASN A 174 -13.11 -3.04 -6.87
N LEU A 175 -12.41 -4.18 -6.73
CA LEU A 175 -11.17 -4.26 -5.93
C LEU A 175 -10.13 -3.23 -6.41
N THR A 176 -10.04 -3.00 -7.72
CA THR A 176 -9.14 -2.00 -8.30
C THR A 176 -9.42 -0.58 -7.83
N SER A 177 -10.68 -0.25 -7.50
CA SER A 177 -11.06 1.07 -6.97
C SER A 177 -10.64 1.27 -5.51
N THR A 178 -10.25 0.21 -4.82
CA THR A 178 -9.74 0.27 -3.44
C THR A 178 -8.25 0.57 -3.38
N LEU A 179 -7.54 0.51 -4.52
CA LEU A 179 -6.10 0.67 -4.57
C LEU A 179 -5.71 2.13 -4.30
N TYR A 180 -4.86 2.31 -3.29
CA TYR A 180 -4.14 3.55 -3.05
C TYR A 180 -2.69 3.40 -3.51
N THR A 181 -2.22 4.33 -4.34
CA THR A 181 -0.80 4.34 -4.73
C THR A 181 0.03 5.02 -3.64
N VAL A 182 0.87 4.23 -2.97
CA VAL A 182 1.83 4.75 -1.98
C VAL A 182 3.01 5.40 -2.69
N ILE A 183 3.59 4.69 -3.66
CA ILE A 183 4.77 5.12 -4.41
C ILE A 183 4.46 5.01 -5.90
N GLN A 184 4.73 6.06 -6.66
CA GLN A 184 4.75 6.04 -8.12
C GLN A 184 6.13 6.42 -8.63
N THR A 185 6.65 5.67 -9.60
CA THR A 185 7.93 5.94 -10.24
C THR A 185 7.81 6.15 -11.74
N ALA A 186 8.78 6.85 -12.31
CA ALA A 186 8.85 7.09 -13.75
C ALA A 186 9.51 5.92 -14.51
N THR A 187 10.53 5.29 -13.90
CA THR A 187 11.38 4.29 -14.60
C THR A 187 11.36 2.90 -13.99
N GLY A 188 10.85 2.72 -12.76
CA GLY A 188 10.70 1.40 -12.16
C GLY A 188 10.80 1.35 -10.64
N LEU A 189 10.35 0.22 -10.11
CA LEU A 189 10.46 -0.22 -8.72
C LEU A 189 11.27 -1.51 -8.68
N SER A 190 12.28 -1.53 -7.81
CA SER A 190 13.11 -2.71 -7.55
C SER A 190 13.04 -3.10 -6.07
N GLY A 191 13.26 -4.38 -5.77
CA GLY A 191 13.03 -4.91 -4.42
C GLY A 191 11.55 -4.99 -4.04
N ASP A 192 11.30 -5.14 -2.75
CA ASP A 192 9.98 -5.13 -2.10
C ASP A 192 10.17 -4.84 -0.61
N PHE A 193 9.12 -4.34 0.07
CA PHE A 193 9.13 -4.27 1.53
C PHE A 193 9.13 -5.69 2.10
N SER A 194 9.88 -5.92 3.18
CA SER A 194 9.89 -7.19 3.90
C SER A 194 8.58 -7.45 4.65
N SER A 195 7.86 -6.38 4.99
CA SER A 195 6.56 -6.43 5.66
C SER A 195 5.78 -5.16 5.42
N VAL A 196 4.45 -5.28 5.51
CA VAL A 196 3.51 -4.16 5.42
C VAL A 196 2.56 -4.23 6.60
N ASP A 197 2.52 -3.16 7.39
CA ASP A 197 1.55 -2.96 8.47
C ASP A 197 0.43 -2.02 8.00
N PHE A 198 -0.82 -2.47 8.09
CA PHE A 198 -2.02 -1.70 7.75
C PHE A 198 -2.59 -0.88 8.92
N GLY A 199 -1.81 -0.68 9.97
CA GLY A 199 -2.20 0.12 11.14
C GLY A 199 -3.35 -0.51 11.92
N GLY A 200 -3.38 -1.84 11.98
CA GLY A 200 -4.46 -2.62 12.61
C GLY A 200 -5.70 -2.86 11.74
N SER A 201 -5.73 -2.36 10.51
CA SER A 201 -6.82 -2.68 9.57
C SER A 201 -6.78 -4.14 9.14
N THR A 202 -7.94 -4.77 9.03
CA THR A 202 -8.09 -6.16 8.57
C THR A 202 -9.16 -6.23 7.48
N SER A 203 -9.12 -7.25 6.62
CA SER A 203 -10.17 -7.44 5.61
C SER A 203 -11.55 -7.73 6.22
N GLY A 204 -11.57 -8.32 7.41
CA GLY A 204 -12.79 -8.73 8.12
C GLY A 204 -13.51 -9.94 7.52
N VAL A 205 -12.96 -10.52 6.44
CA VAL A 205 -13.49 -11.69 5.72
C VAL A 205 -12.32 -12.54 5.22
N ASP A 206 -12.55 -13.82 4.94
CA ASP A 206 -11.52 -14.75 4.47
C ASP A 206 -11.26 -14.66 2.96
N TYR A 207 -12.24 -14.27 2.17
CA TYR A 207 -12.15 -14.22 0.70
C TYR A 207 -11.50 -12.97 0.13
N LEU A 208 -11.20 -11.97 0.97
CA LEU A 208 -10.44 -10.79 0.60
C LEU A 208 -9.21 -10.62 1.50
N THR A 209 -8.11 -10.16 0.91
CA THR A 209 -6.90 -9.77 1.65
C THR A 209 -6.71 -8.26 1.58
N LEU A 210 -6.12 -7.69 2.63
CA LEU A 210 -5.44 -6.40 2.50
C LEU A 210 -4.00 -6.69 2.14
N ALA A 211 -3.58 -6.24 0.96
CA ALA A 211 -2.26 -6.51 0.43
C ALA A 211 -1.63 -5.25 -0.11
N ALA A 212 -0.30 -5.27 -0.13
CA ALA A 212 0.49 -4.34 -0.91
C ALA A 212 1.21 -5.10 -2.00
N SER A 213 1.28 -4.51 -3.18
CA SER A 213 1.98 -5.11 -4.30
C SER A 213 2.46 -4.05 -5.28
N LYS A 214 3.45 -4.44 -6.07
CA LYS A 214 3.82 -3.68 -7.26
C LYS A 214 2.74 -3.89 -8.33
N SER A 215 2.41 -2.82 -9.05
CA SER A 215 1.65 -2.93 -10.29
C SER A 215 2.42 -3.79 -11.31
N SER A 216 1.72 -4.36 -12.28
CA SER A 216 2.31 -5.25 -13.30
C SER A 216 3.38 -4.59 -14.15
N ASP A 217 3.32 -3.27 -14.33
CA ASP A 217 4.33 -2.45 -15.02
C ASP A 217 5.56 -2.13 -14.14
N ASN A 218 5.55 -2.52 -12.86
CA ASN A 218 6.53 -2.16 -11.83
C ASN A 218 6.74 -0.64 -11.64
N LEU A 219 5.73 0.19 -11.94
CA LEU A 219 5.81 1.65 -11.78
C LEU A 219 5.06 2.16 -10.55
N ARG A 220 4.23 1.34 -9.89
CA ARG A 220 3.47 1.74 -8.70
C ARG A 220 3.60 0.69 -7.60
N TYR A 221 3.75 1.15 -6.37
CA TYR A 221 3.56 0.34 -5.18
C TYR A 221 2.20 0.72 -4.59
N GLN A 222 1.27 -0.23 -4.61
CA GLN A 222 -0.13 0.01 -4.29
C GLN A 222 -0.55 -0.85 -3.10
N VAL A 223 -1.48 -0.32 -2.31
CA VAL A 223 -2.10 -1.01 -1.18
C VAL A 223 -3.60 -1.02 -1.39
N GLY A 224 -4.28 -2.12 -1.09
CA GLY A 224 -5.68 -2.28 -1.40
C GLY A 224 -6.26 -3.60 -0.96
N TYR A 225 -7.52 -3.82 -1.30
CA TYR A 225 -8.11 -5.15 -1.27
C TYR A 225 -7.71 -5.96 -2.50
N GLY A 226 -7.42 -7.24 -2.28
CA GLY A 226 -7.29 -8.26 -3.33
C GLY A 226 -8.14 -9.49 -3.00
N LEU A 227 -8.34 -10.38 -3.99
CA LEU A 227 -8.94 -11.68 -3.74
C LEU A 227 -7.93 -12.58 -3.02
N THR A 228 -8.36 -13.25 -1.94
CA THR A 228 -7.53 -14.26 -1.27
C THR A 228 -7.18 -15.41 -2.19
N TRP A 229 -8.06 -15.74 -3.13
CA TRP A 229 -7.78 -16.71 -4.20
C TRP A 229 -6.44 -16.46 -4.90
N GLN A 230 -6.10 -15.18 -5.15
CA GLN A 230 -4.93 -14.77 -5.92
C GLN A 230 -3.77 -14.28 -5.03
N ALA A 231 -3.81 -14.55 -3.72
CA ALA A 231 -2.82 -14.04 -2.76
C ALA A 231 -1.51 -14.85 -2.72
N GLY A 232 -1.25 -15.67 -3.74
CA GLY A 232 -0.01 -16.41 -3.93
C GLY A 232 0.21 -17.54 -2.92
N ASN A 233 1.43 -18.06 -2.87
CA ASN A 233 1.76 -19.28 -2.11
C ASN A 233 1.80 -19.10 -0.58
N THR A 234 1.75 -17.87 -0.04
CA THR A 234 1.78 -17.62 1.40
C THR A 234 0.39 -17.48 2.00
N GLN A 235 -0.51 -16.82 1.28
CA GLN A 235 -1.84 -16.42 1.78
C GLN A 235 -3.00 -16.92 0.92
N GLY A 236 -2.72 -17.53 -0.23
CA GLY A 236 -3.75 -18.02 -1.16
C GLY A 236 -4.73 -18.96 -0.46
N ASP A 237 -6.02 -18.76 -0.64
CA ASP A 237 -7.08 -19.63 -0.12
C ASP A 237 -8.35 -19.55 -0.98
N GLY A 238 -9.04 -20.67 -1.12
CA GLY A 238 -10.27 -20.80 -1.93
C GLY A 238 -11.56 -20.75 -1.11
N THR A 239 -11.49 -20.43 0.18
CA THR A 239 -12.65 -20.35 1.06
C THR A 239 -13.33 -18.98 0.97
N PHE A 240 -14.64 -19.00 0.77
CA PHE A 240 -15.53 -17.86 0.79
C PHE A 240 -16.58 -18.08 1.89
N THR A 241 -16.33 -17.53 3.07
CA THR A 241 -17.30 -17.52 4.17
C THR A 241 -18.10 -16.24 4.13
N LEU A 242 -19.35 -16.35 3.66
CA LEU A 242 -20.30 -15.22 3.66
C LEU A 242 -21.39 -15.45 4.69
N THR A 243 -21.61 -14.52 5.61
CA THR A 243 -22.57 -14.71 6.71
C THR A 243 -23.96 -14.19 6.36
N GLU A 244 -24.08 -12.93 5.98
CA GLU A 244 -25.36 -12.30 5.59
C GLU A 244 -25.24 -11.53 4.26
N GLU A 245 -24.01 -11.25 3.85
CA GLU A 245 -23.69 -10.45 2.69
C GLU A 245 -23.82 -11.24 1.38
N THR A 246 -23.83 -10.47 0.29
CA THR A 246 -23.65 -10.99 -1.06
C THR A 246 -22.34 -10.46 -1.61
N PHE A 247 -21.55 -11.34 -2.21
CA PHE A 247 -20.35 -10.98 -2.95
C PHE A 247 -20.48 -11.49 -4.38
N ASN A 248 -20.34 -10.59 -5.36
CA ASN A 248 -20.33 -10.96 -6.77
C ASN A 248 -18.90 -11.08 -7.29
N LEU A 249 -18.53 -12.28 -7.68
CA LEU A 249 -17.28 -12.61 -8.32
C LEU A 249 -17.46 -12.50 -9.84
N ASP A 250 -17.32 -11.29 -10.34
CA ASP A 250 -17.38 -10.93 -11.77
C ASP A 250 -16.01 -10.91 -12.45
N MET A 251 -15.00 -11.48 -11.78
CA MET A 251 -13.68 -11.76 -12.33
C MET A 251 -13.50 -13.28 -12.38
N ALA A 252 -13.09 -13.79 -13.54
CA ALA A 252 -12.89 -15.23 -13.71
C ALA A 252 -11.78 -15.75 -12.81
N LEU A 253 -12.08 -16.82 -12.06
CA LEU A 253 -11.08 -17.58 -11.32
C LEU A 253 -10.42 -18.63 -12.22
N SER A 254 -9.12 -18.79 -12.08
CA SER A 254 -8.31 -19.86 -12.69
C SER A 254 -7.61 -20.68 -11.61
N ASP A 255 -7.06 -21.83 -11.99
CA ASP A 255 -6.18 -22.59 -11.11
C ASP A 255 -4.98 -21.74 -10.68
N GLU A 256 -4.67 -21.78 -9.39
CA GLU A 256 -3.51 -21.17 -8.75
C GLU A 256 -2.55 -22.26 -8.23
N GLY A 257 -1.39 -21.84 -7.75
CA GLY A 257 -0.48 -22.74 -7.03
C GLY A 257 -0.99 -23.07 -5.63
N ALA A 258 -0.62 -24.24 -5.11
CA ALA A 258 -0.86 -24.57 -3.70
C ALA A 258 -0.19 -23.55 -2.77
N SER A 259 -0.81 -23.28 -1.63
CA SER A 259 -0.37 -22.29 -0.66
C SER A 259 0.01 -22.91 0.70
N ALA A 260 0.66 -22.11 1.54
CA ALA A 260 1.01 -22.45 2.91
C ALA A 260 -0.21 -22.57 3.85
N THR A 261 -1.42 -22.16 3.41
CA THR A 261 -2.66 -22.33 4.18
C THR A 261 -3.16 -23.78 4.17
N GLY A 262 -2.57 -24.62 3.29
CA GLY A 262 -3.05 -25.98 3.00
C GLY A 262 -4.02 -26.04 1.83
N TRP A 263 -4.36 -24.90 1.23
CA TRP A 263 -5.15 -24.84 0.00
C TRP A 263 -4.37 -25.36 -1.21
N ASN A 264 -5.03 -26.13 -2.06
CA ASN A 264 -4.40 -26.77 -3.23
C ASN A 264 -4.34 -25.87 -4.48
N GLY A 265 -4.81 -24.63 -4.38
CA GLY A 265 -4.84 -23.66 -5.48
C GLY A 265 -6.06 -23.77 -6.40
N ARG A 266 -6.98 -24.72 -6.17
CA ARG A 266 -8.01 -25.08 -7.15
C ARG A 266 -9.41 -25.25 -6.58
N ASP A 267 -9.52 -25.67 -5.32
CA ASP A 267 -10.83 -25.95 -4.72
C ASP A 267 -11.50 -24.66 -4.24
N LEU A 268 -12.80 -24.52 -4.51
CA LEU A 268 -13.61 -23.42 -3.97
C LEU A 268 -14.49 -23.96 -2.84
N ILE A 269 -14.50 -23.29 -1.70
CA ILE A 269 -15.35 -23.66 -0.56
C ILE A 269 -16.27 -22.48 -0.22
N LYS A 270 -17.58 -22.66 -0.38
CA LYS A 270 -18.60 -21.70 0.03
C LYS A 270 -19.14 -22.07 1.41
N ASN A 271 -18.91 -21.18 2.38
CA ASN A 271 -19.37 -21.28 3.76
C ASN A 271 -20.32 -20.13 4.13
N GLY A 272 -20.97 -20.27 5.29
CA GLY A 272 -21.87 -19.28 5.88
C GLY A 272 -23.20 -19.12 5.13
N SER A 273 -24.15 -18.38 5.71
CA SER A 273 -25.53 -18.25 5.19
C SER A 273 -25.72 -17.26 4.04
N GLY A 274 -24.72 -16.43 3.74
CA GLY A 274 -24.77 -15.42 2.67
C GLY A 274 -24.65 -16.01 1.26
N THR A 275 -24.53 -15.13 0.26
CA THR A 275 -24.58 -15.48 -1.17
C THR A 275 -23.27 -15.17 -1.88
N LEU A 276 -22.64 -16.18 -2.46
CA LEU A 276 -21.56 -16.00 -3.43
C LEU A 276 -22.16 -16.10 -4.84
N ILE A 277 -21.98 -15.07 -5.66
CA ILE A 277 -22.37 -15.09 -7.07
C ILE A 277 -21.10 -15.25 -7.91
N LEU A 278 -21.10 -16.20 -8.83
CA LEU A 278 -20.05 -16.40 -9.82
C LEU A 278 -20.60 -15.93 -11.18
N SER A 279 -20.46 -14.63 -11.48
CA SER A 279 -20.98 -14.03 -12.71
C SER A 279 -19.95 -14.00 -13.86
N ALA A 280 -18.71 -14.42 -13.61
CA ALA A 280 -17.70 -14.65 -14.63
C ALA A 280 -17.55 -16.15 -14.98
N ASP A 281 -16.95 -16.42 -16.13
CA ASP A 281 -16.66 -17.79 -16.56
C ASP A 281 -15.40 -18.33 -15.90
N ASN A 282 -15.56 -19.16 -14.87
CA ASN A 282 -14.45 -19.68 -14.09
C ASN A 282 -13.85 -20.93 -14.74
N THR A 283 -12.52 -21.02 -14.66
CA THR A 283 -11.71 -22.07 -15.31
C THR A 283 -10.95 -22.94 -14.32
N TYR A 284 -11.11 -22.70 -13.02
CA TYR A 284 -10.52 -23.58 -12.01
C TYR A 284 -11.08 -25.01 -12.13
N THR A 285 -10.23 -25.99 -11.88
CA THR A 285 -10.51 -27.40 -12.12
C THR A 285 -10.79 -28.18 -10.84
N GLY A 286 -10.59 -27.55 -9.68
CA GLY A 286 -10.85 -28.14 -8.37
C GLY A 286 -12.33 -28.29 -8.05
N VAL A 287 -12.61 -28.94 -6.92
CA VAL A 287 -13.98 -29.20 -6.47
C VAL A 287 -14.58 -27.92 -5.91
N THR A 288 -15.83 -27.65 -6.25
CA THR A 288 -16.64 -26.62 -5.59
C THR A 288 -17.46 -27.26 -4.49
N THR A 289 -17.21 -26.89 -3.25
CA THR A 289 -17.94 -27.40 -2.07
C THR A 289 -18.82 -26.30 -1.51
N ILE A 290 -20.12 -26.56 -1.39
CA ILE A 290 -21.11 -25.63 -0.82
C ILE A 290 -21.56 -26.21 0.50
N ASN A 291 -20.96 -25.75 1.61
CA ASN A 291 -21.31 -26.21 2.94
C ASN A 291 -22.55 -25.50 3.50
N GLY A 292 -22.89 -24.32 2.96
CA GLY A 292 -24.05 -23.55 3.42
C GLY A 292 -24.30 -22.26 2.63
N GLY A 293 -25.47 -21.66 2.86
CA GLY A 293 -25.93 -20.46 2.15
C GLY A 293 -26.20 -20.72 0.68
N ILE A 294 -25.95 -19.70 -0.15
CA ILE A 294 -26.22 -19.74 -1.59
C ILE A 294 -24.91 -19.61 -2.37
N LEU A 295 -24.66 -20.54 -3.29
CA LEU A 295 -23.78 -20.33 -4.44
C LEU A 295 -24.65 -20.12 -5.67
N GLN A 296 -24.50 -19.00 -6.36
CA GLN A 296 -25.20 -18.71 -7.61
C GLN A 296 -24.21 -18.69 -8.77
N ILE A 297 -24.49 -19.44 -9.84
CA ILE A 297 -23.74 -19.41 -11.09
C ILE A 297 -24.50 -18.54 -12.09
N GLY A 298 -23.87 -17.46 -12.54
CA GLY A 298 -24.45 -16.43 -13.39
C GLY A 298 -25.31 -15.42 -12.63
N ASP A 299 -25.67 -14.34 -13.30
CA ASP A 299 -26.47 -13.21 -12.80
C ASP A 299 -27.69 -12.90 -13.70
N GLY A 300 -28.11 -13.89 -14.51
CA GLY A 300 -29.13 -13.74 -15.53
C GLY A 300 -28.59 -13.31 -16.91
N GLY A 301 -27.29 -13.01 -17.03
CA GLY A 301 -26.62 -12.76 -18.31
C GLY A 301 -26.30 -14.03 -19.11
N THR A 302 -25.25 -13.99 -19.94
CA THR A 302 -24.67 -15.13 -20.69
C THR A 302 -23.28 -15.56 -20.16
N GLN A 303 -22.88 -15.06 -19.00
CA GLN A 303 -21.65 -15.47 -18.31
C GLN A 303 -21.97 -16.16 -16.99
N GLY A 304 -20.99 -16.89 -16.47
CA GLY A 304 -21.11 -17.66 -15.24
C GLY A 304 -20.97 -19.14 -15.55
N SER A 305 -19.84 -19.71 -15.14
CA SER A 305 -19.58 -21.15 -15.29
C SER A 305 -18.58 -21.65 -14.26
N ILE A 306 -18.61 -22.97 -14.03
CA ILE A 306 -17.65 -23.74 -13.24
C ILE A 306 -17.34 -25.02 -14.04
N ILE A 307 -16.08 -25.46 -14.05
CA ILE A 307 -15.65 -26.70 -14.73
C ILE A 307 -15.69 -27.90 -13.79
N GLY A 308 -15.16 -27.74 -12.57
CA GLY A 308 -15.00 -28.83 -11.62
C GLY A 308 -16.31 -29.37 -11.06
N ASN A 309 -16.23 -30.51 -10.36
CA ASN A 309 -17.37 -31.13 -9.68
C ASN A 309 -17.94 -30.21 -8.58
N ILE A 310 -19.23 -30.37 -8.28
CA ILE A 310 -19.91 -29.65 -7.20
C ILE A 310 -20.39 -30.66 -6.14
N ALA A 311 -19.98 -30.44 -4.90
CA ALA A 311 -20.57 -31.04 -3.71
C ALA A 311 -21.44 -29.99 -3.02
N ASN A 312 -22.77 -30.17 -3.06
CA ASN A 312 -23.75 -29.19 -2.59
C ASN A 312 -24.51 -29.71 -1.38
N ASP A 313 -24.24 -29.15 -0.21
CA ASP A 313 -25.05 -29.31 1.02
C ASP A 313 -25.76 -27.99 1.43
N GLY A 314 -25.63 -26.93 0.62
CA GLY A 314 -26.34 -25.66 0.76
C GLY A 314 -27.41 -25.47 -0.32
N THR A 315 -27.42 -24.29 -0.96
CA THR A 315 -28.26 -24.00 -2.13
C THR A 315 -27.38 -23.63 -3.32
N LEU A 316 -27.54 -24.35 -4.42
CA LEU A 316 -26.95 -24.01 -5.72
C LEU A 316 -28.04 -23.39 -6.61
N ILE A 317 -27.82 -22.16 -7.05
CA ILE A 317 -28.66 -21.48 -8.05
C ILE A 317 -27.90 -21.42 -9.37
N VAL A 318 -28.54 -21.77 -10.48
CA VAL A 318 -28.03 -21.49 -11.83
C VAL A 318 -28.95 -20.46 -12.47
N ASN A 319 -28.45 -19.23 -12.63
CA ASN A 319 -29.16 -18.09 -13.19
C ASN A 319 -28.48 -17.63 -14.48
N ARG A 320 -28.85 -18.28 -15.59
CA ARG A 320 -28.25 -18.12 -16.93
C ARG A 320 -29.36 -17.91 -17.94
N SER A 321 -29.19 -17.00 -18.91
CA SER A 321 -30.22 -16.74 -19.95
C SER A 321 -30.13 -17.65 -21.19
N ASP A 322 -28.99 -18.30 -21.40
CA ASP A 322 -28.68 -19.19 -22.53
C ASP A 322 -28.38 -20.62 -22.05
N ASP A 323 -28.53 -21.58 -22.96
CA ASP A 323 -28.29 -23.00 -22.67
C ASP A 323 -26.79 -23.22 -22.36
N ILE A 324 -26.50 -23.86 -21.23
CA ILE A 324 -25.14 -24.24 -20.84
C ILE A 324 -25.13 -25.71 -20.46
N ALA A 325 -24.11 -26.46 -20.91
CA ALA A 325 -23.91 -27.84 -20.48
C ALA A 325 -22.91 -27.86 -19.31
N TYR A 326 -23.36 -28.32 -18.13
CA TYR A 326 -22.47 -28.60 -17.01
C TYR A 326 -22.05 -30.07 -17.02
N ALA A 327 -20.76 -30.32 -17.28
CA ALA A 327 -20.21 -31.68 -17.42
C ALA A 327 -19.73 -32.30 -16.10
N GLY A 328 -19.63 -31.50 -15.03
CA GLY A 328 -19.20 -31.97 -13.72
C GLY A 328 -20.26 -32.82 -13.02
N SER A 329 -19.83 -33.61 -12.05
CA SER A 329 -20.77 -34.28 -11.14
C SER A 329 -21.40 -33.26 -10.19
N LEU A 330 -22.70 -33.39 -9.94
CA LEU A 330 -23.40 -32.72 -8.85
C LEU A 330 -23.78 -33.76 -7.79
N SER A 331 -23.30 -33.57 -6.57
CA SER A 331 -23.51 -34.47 -5.43
C SER A 331 -23.92 -33.68 -4.18
N GLY A 332 -24.28 -34.38 -3.10
CA GLY A 332 -24.70 -33.77 -1.83
C GLY A 332 -26.22 -33.76 -1.62
N ASN A 333 -26.65 -33.23 -0.48
CA ASN A 333 -28.06 -33.24 -0.06
C ASN A 333 -28.75 -31.86 -0.15
N GLY A 334 -28.03 -30.87 -0.69
CA GLY A 334 -28.48 -29.49 -0.79
C GLY A 334 -29.59 -29.27 -1.82
N THR A 335 -30.08 -28.03 -1.87
CA THR A 335 -31.10 -27.61 -2.83
C THR A 335 -30.44 -27.17 -4.13
N PHE A 336 -31.04 -27.56 -5.26
CA PHE A 336 -30.69 -27.06 -6.58
C PHE A 336 -31.86 -26.25 -7.14
N ILE A 337 -31.60 -25.04 -7.61
CA ILE A 337 -32.58 -24.13 -8.21
C ILE A 337 -32.05 -23.68 -9.57
N LYS A 338 -32.90 -23.76 -10.59
CA LYS A 338 -32.63 -23.18 -11.89
C LYS A 338 -33.52 -21.96 -12.09
N GLU A 339 -32.89 -20.80 -12.28
CA GLU A 339 -33.56 -19.53 -12.55
C GLU A 339 -33.32 -19.17 -14.02
N GLY A 340 -34.26 -19.54 -14.90
CA GLY A 340 -34.15 -19.34 -16.34
C GLY A 340 -34.99 -20.34 -17.12
N ASN A 341 -35.52 -19.90 -18.27
CA ASN A 341 -36.31 -20.75 -19.18
C ASN A 341 -35.44 -21.55 -20.18
N ASN A 342 -34.13 -21.39 -20.09
CA ASN A 342 -33.11 -22.11 -20.86
C ASN A 342 -33.00 -23.58 -20.41
N SER A 343 -32.25 -24.40 -21.14
CA SER A 343 -31.83 -25.74 -20.72
C SER A 343 -30.55 -25.68 -19.89
N LEU A 344 -30.41 -26.55 -18.89
CA LEU A 344 -29.16 -26.84 -18.18
C LEU A 344 -28.84 -28.33 -18.37
#